data_AF-A0A9R1RDA9-F1
#
_entry.id   AF-A0A9R1RDA9-F1
#
_cell.length_a   1.000
_cell.length_b   1.000
_cell.length_c   1.000
_cell.angle_alpha   90.00
_cell.angle_beta   90.00
_cell.angle_gamma   90.00
#
_symmetry.space_group_name_H-M   'P 1'
#
loop_
_entity.id
_entity.type
_entity.pdbx_description
1 polymer ?
#
loop_
_entity_poly.entity_id
_entity_poly.type
_entity_poly.pdbx_seq_one_letter_code
_entity_poly.pdbx_strand_id
1 'polypeptide(L)'
;MTHSPILPTNKVYSSLKITYHFFHWKKGTPFADDQGMYNRLTWWEQMDNGKQLTCNRKFLVVVPVVLLILASQKYYTYSLLMQRTLVSSI
;
A
#
# COMPACT_ATOMS: atom_id res chain seq x y z
N MET A 1 20.82 23.89 3.92
CA MET A 1 19.81 23.09 3.17
C MET A 1 19.86 21.65 3.65
N THR A 2 19.19 21.37 4.76
CA THR A 2 19.05 20.02 5.32
C THR A 2 17.92 19.33 4.60
N HIS A 3 18.21 18.61 3.51
CA HIS A 3 17.28 17.59 3.06
C HIS A 3 17.24 16.51 4.15
N SER A 4 16.29 16.64 5.09
CA SER A 4 15.88 15.52 5.91
C SER A 4 15.67 14.32 4.98
N PRO A 5 16.12 13.11 5.32
CA PRO A 5 15.81 11.94 4.54
C PRO A 5 14.32 11.65 4.74
N ILE A 6 13.49 12.36 3.98
CA ILE A 6 12.13 11.93 3.66
C ILE A 6 12.37 10.68 2.84
N LEU A 7 12.47 9.54 3.53
CA LEU A 7 12.64 8.23 2.93
C LEU A 7 11.64 8.03 1.77
N PRO A 8 11.88 7.03 0.90
CA PRO A 8 10.85 6.56 -0.03
C PRO A 8 9.54 6.11 0.66
N THR A 9 9.42 6.17 1.99
CA THR A 9 8.19 5.95 2.74
C THR A 9 7.02 6.71 2.16
N ASN A 10 7.11 8.00 1.86
CA ASN A 10 5.99 8.76 1.30
C ASN A 10 5.50 8.17 -0.03
N LYS A 11 6.42 7.72 -0.89
CA LYS A 11 6.11 7.01 -2.13
C LYS A 11 5.48 5.65 -1.86
N VAL A 12 6.03 4.87 -0.91
CA VAL A 12 5.46 3.57 -0.50
C VAL A 12 4.04 3.75 0.05
N TYR A 13 3.82 4.67 0.98
CA TYR A 13 2.49 4.98 1.52
C TYR A 13 1.52 5.42 0.42
N SER A 14 1.97 6.28 -0.51
CA SER A 14 1.14 6.73 -1.63
C SER A 14 0.75 5.56 -2.54
N SER A 15 1.72 4.75 -2.97
CA SER A 15 1.46 3.57 -3.80
C SER A 15 0.52 2.58 -3.13
N LEU A 16 0.72 2.28 -1.83
CA LEU A 16 -0.15 1.37 -1.08
C LEU A 16 -1.59 1.93 -0.96
N LYS A 17 -1.74 3.24 -0.73
CA LYS A 17 -3.06 3.90 -0.70
C LYS A 17 -3.78 3.81 -2.05
N ILE A 18 -3.06 4.08 -3.14
CA ILE A 18 -3.59 4.00 -4.50
C ILE A 18 -4.05 2.55 -4.76
N THR A 19 -3.17 1.57 -4.56
CA THR A 19 -3.52 0.15 -4.75
C THR A 19 -4.74 -0.25 -3.93
N TYR A 20 -4.77 0.09 -2.64
CA TYR A 20 -5.93 -0.21 -1.78
C TYR A 20 -7.22 0.41 -2.31
N HIS A 21 -7.19 1.68 -2.72
CA HIS A 21 -8.36 2.36 -3.27
C HIS A 21 -8.86 1.69 -4.56
N PHE A 22 -7.96 1.30 -5.46
CA PHE A 22 -8.35 0.58 -6.68
C PHE A 22 -9.03 -0.76 -6.36
N PHE A 23 -8.43 -1.57 -5.51
CA PHE A 23 -8.99 -2.89 -5.19
C PHE A 23 -10.34 -2.79 -4.47
N HIS A 24 -10.51 -1.84 -3.55
CA HIS A 24 -11.68 -1.81 -2.68
C HIS A 24 -12.77 -0.81 -3.10
N TRP A 25 -12.49 0.13 -4.00
CA TRP A 25 -13.43 1.19 -4.36
C TRP A 25 -13.75 1.27 -5.85
N LYS A 26 -12.86 0.80 -6.73
CA LYS A 26 -13.14 0.77 -8.16
C LYS A 26 -13.98 -0.45 -8.50
N LYS A 27 -15.08 -0.22 -9.23
CA LYS A 27 -16.02 -1.24 -9.70
C LYS A 27 -16.02 -1.33 -11.22
N GLY A 28 -16.52 -2.44 -11.74
CA GLY A 28 -16.57 -2.72 -13.18
C GLY A 28 -15.20 -3.04 -13.78
N THR A 29 -15.16 -3.15 -15.10
CA THR A 29 -13.92 -3.30 -15.87
C THR A 29 -13.80 -2.16 -16.88
N PRO A 30 -12.60 -1.86 -17.41
CA PRO A 30 -12.45 -0.89 -18.49
C PRO A 30 -12.84 -1.47 -19.86
N PHE A 31 -13.31 -2.72 -19.93
CA PHE A 31 -13.58 -3.43 -21.18
C PHE A 31 -15.10 -3.50 -21.43
N ALA A 32 -15.53 -3.07 -22.62
CA ALA A 32 -16.95 -3.10 -22.99
C ALA A 32 -17.49 -4.53 -23.20
N ASP A 33 -16.60 -5.50 -23.37
CA ASP A 33 -16.95 -6.89 -23.66
C ASP A 33 -17.48 -7.66 -22.44
N ASP A 34 -17.41 -7.07 -21.24
CA ASP A 34 -17.88 -7.72 -20.01
C ASP A 34 -19.40 -7.74 -19.84
N GLN A 35 -20.15 -7.13 -20.77
CA GLN A 35 -21.62 -7.03 -20.78
C GLN A 35 -22.21 -6.53 -19.44
N GLY A 36 -21.43 -5.76 -18.68
CA GLY A 36 -21.81 -5.25 -17.37
C GLY A 36 -21.81 -6.28 -16.25
N MET A 37 -21.28 -7.50 -16.47
CA MET A 37 -21.20 -8.57 -15.46
C MET A 37 -20.55 -8.09 -14.15
N TYR A 38 -19.58 -7.18 -14.24
CA TYR A 38 -18.80 -6.72 -13.09
C TYR A 38 -19.17 -5.33 -12.59
N ASN A 39 -20.18 -4.66 -13.14
CA ASN A 39 -20.53 -3.27 -12.81
C ASN A 39 -20.83 -3.03 -11.33
N ARG A 40 -21.27 -4.07 -10.62
CA ARG A 40 -21.62 -3.99 -9.19
C ARG A 40 -20.48 -4.42 -8.27
N LEU A 41 -19.45 -5.05 -8.82
CA LEU A 41 -18.36 -5.69 -8.09
C LEU A 41 -17.11 -4.82 -8.11
N THR A 42 -16.51 -4.64 -6.93
CA THR A 42 -15.17 -4.06 -6.79
C THR A 42 -14.13 -4.98 -7.41
N TRP A 43 -12.96 -4.45 -7.77
CA TRP A 43 -11.86 -5.26 -8.29
C TRP A 43 -11.44 -6.37 -7.32
N TRP A 44 -11.52 -6.10 -6.02
CA TRP A 44 -11.32 -7.12 -4.99
C TRP A 44 -12.36 -8.24 -5.08
N GLU A 45 -13.65 -7.93 -5.27
CA GLU A 45 -14.72 -8.92 -5.37
C GLU A 45 -14.67 -9.72 -6.68
N GLN A 46 -14.22 -9.10 -7.78
CA GLN A 46 -14.05 -9.78 -9.07
C GLN A 46 -12.98 -10.88 -9.01
N MET A 47 -11.91 -10.66 -8.24
CA MET A 47 -10.80 -11.59 -8.14
C MET A 47 -11.19 -12.89 -7.42
N ASP A 48 -10.73 -14.02 -7.96
CA ASP A 48 -11.04 -15.37 -7.48
C ASP A 48 -12.55 -15.62 -7.28
N ASN A 49 -13.40 -14.97 -8.08
CA ASN A 49 -14.86 -15.05 -8.01
C ASN A 49 -15.42 -14.79 -6.60
N GLY A 50 -14.86 -13.82 -5.88
CA GLY A 50 -15.31 -13.47 -4.53
C GLY A 50 -14.84 -14.45 -3.43
N LYS A 51 -14.15 -15.54 -3.78
CA LYS A 51 -13.70 -16.54 -2.79
C LYS A 51 -12.70 -15.91 -1.83
N GLN A 52 -12.99 -15.99 -0.54
CA GLN A 52 -12.11 -15.45 0.50
C GLN A 52 -10.89 -16.37 0.75
N LEU A 53 -9.83 -15.80 1.30
CA LEU A 53 -8.64 -16.52 1.79
C LEU A 53 -7.91 -17.39 0.75
N THR A 54 -8.04 -17.07 -0.53
CA THR A 54 -7.23 -17.66 -1.61
C THR A 54 -5.77 -17.25 -1.50
N CYS A 55 -4.87 -18.00 -2.14
CA CYS A 55 -3.44 -17.66 -2.17
C CYS A 55 -3.21 -16.25 -2.75
N ASN A 56 -3.91 -15.89 -3.83
CA ASN A 56 -3.81 -14.58 -4.47
C ASN A 56 -4.22 -13.45 -3.52
N ARG A 57 -5.36 -13.60 -2.83
CA ARG A 57 -5.83 -12.60 -1.85
C ARG A 57 -4.90 -12.50 -0.65
N LYS A 58 -4.37 -13.62 -0.17
CA LYS A 58 -3.37 -13.62 0.91
C LYS A 58 -2.12 -12.88 0.48
N PHE A 59 -1.61 -13.13 -0.74
CA PHE A 59 -0.46 -12.40 -1.27
C PHE A 59 -0.71 -10.88 -1.33
N LEU A 60 -1.86 -10.46 -1.88
CA LEU A 60 -2.22 -9.05 -2.02
C LEU A 60 -2.49 -8.32 -0.70
N VAL A 61 -2.70 -9.04 0.40
CA VAL A 61 -2.78 -8.44 1.75
C VAL A 61 -1.41 -8.49 2.44
N VAL A 62 -0.73 -9.63 2.41
CA VAL A 62 0.51 -9.85 3.15
C VAL A 62 1.64 -8.98 2.63
N VAL A 63 1.80 -8.85 1.31
CA VAL A 63 2.90 -8.05 0.73
C VAL A 63 2.80 -6.58 1.13
N PRO A 64 1.65 -5.88 0.94
CA PRO A 64 1.47 -4.53 1.47
C PRO A 64 1.73 -4.38 2.97
N VAL A 65 1.28 -5.33 3.78
CA VAL A 65 1.48 -5.29 5.24
C VAL A 65 2.97 -5.38 5.60
N VAL A 66 3.71 -6.32 5.00
CA VAL A 66 5.15 -6.45 5.25
C VAL A 66 5.90 -5.21 4.79
N LEU A 67 5.58 -4.67 3.61
CA LEU A 67 6.19 -3.44 3.11
C LEU A 67 5.91 -2.24 4.03
N LEU A 68 4.70 -2.14 4.57
CA LEU A 68 4.32 -1.09 5.50
C LEU A 68 5.10 -1.17 6.82
N ILE A 69 5.27 -2.38 7.37
CA ILE A 69 6.04 -2.60 8.60
C ILE A 69 7.50 -2.21 8.39
N LEU A 70 8.13 -2.71 7.32
CA LEU A 70 9.53 -2.40 7.01
C LEU A 70 9.75 -0.90 6.77
N ALA A 71 8.82 -0.25 6.06
CA ALA A 71 8.86 1.19 5.83
C ALA A 71 8.73 1.98 7.15
N SER A 72 7.85 1.54 8.05
CA SER A 72 7.64 2.15 9.36
C SER A 72 8.87 1.99 10.26
N GLN A 73 9.45 0.78 10.35
CA GLN A 73 10.66 0.50 11.12
C GLN A 73 11.83 1.40 10.69
N LYS A 74 12.03 1.56 9.38
CA LYS A 74 13.04 2.47 8.84
C LYS A 74 12.77 3.90 9.28
N TYR A 75 11.55 4.40 9.09
CA TYR A 75 11.18 5.77 9.48
C TYR A 75 11.51 6.08 10.95
N TYR A 76 11.07 5.23 11.88
CA TYR A 76 11.33 5.40 13.31
C TYR A 76 12.82 5.35 13.65
N THR A 77 13.58 4.46 13.01
CA THR A 77 15.03 4.36 13.22
C THR A 77 15.73 5.65 12.80
N TYR A 78 15.43 6.16 11.61
CA TYR A 78 16.01 7.42 11.12
C TYR A 78 15.61 8.61 11.99
N SER A 79 14.35 8.70 12.43
CA SER A 79 13.92 9.81 13.29
C SER A 79 14.65 9.81 14.63
N LEU A 80 14.84 8.64 15.25
CA LEU A 80 15.56 8.50 16.51
C LEU A 80 17.06 8.82 16.36
N LEU A 81 17.69 8.38 15.27
CA LEU A 81 19.09 8.69 14.99
C LEU A 81 19.30 10.19 14.78
N MET A 82 18.42 10.85 14.02
CA MET A 82 18.49 12.30 13.83
C MET A 82 18.35 13.06 15.15
N GLN A 83 17.42 12.65 16.03
CA GLN A 83 17.28 13.25 17.36
C GLN A 83 18.54 13.04 18.21
N ARG A 84 19.13 11.85 18.21
CA ARG A 84 20.37 11.55 18.96
C ARG A 84 21.55 12.39 18.47
N THR A 85 21.73 12.49 17.15
CA THR A 85 22.79 13.31 16.57
C THR A 85 22.59 14.79 16.89
N LEU A 86 21.36 15.30 16.83
CA LEU A 86 21.06 16.69 17.19
C LEU A 86 21.40 16.98 18.66
N VAL A 87 21.03 16.10 19.59
CA VAL A 87 21.32 16.25 21.02
C VAL A 87 22.82 16.14 21.33
N SER A 88 23.57 15.30 20.61
CA SER A 88 25.02 15.17 20.80
C SER A 88 25.85 16.29 20.13
N SER A 89 25.21 17.14 19.33
CA SER A 89 25.85 18.26 18.61
C SER A 89 25.67 19.61 19.31
N ILE A 90 25.01 19.61 20.48
CA ILE A 90 24.77 20.76 21.38
C ILE A 90 25.66 20.56 22.60
#